data_AF-A0A7V1DSS1-F1
#
_entry.id   AF-A0A7V1DSS1-F1
#
_cell.length_a   1.000
_cell.length_b   1.000
_cell.length_c   1.000
_cell.angle_alpha   90.00
_cell.angle_beta   90.00
_cell.angle_gamma   90.00
#
_symmetry.space_group_name_H-M   'P 1'
#
loop_
_entity.id
_entity.type
_entity.pdbx_description
1 polymer ?
#
loop_
_entity_poly.entity_id
_entity_poly.type
_entity_poly.pdbx_seq_one_letter_code
_entity_poly.pdbx_strand_id
1 'polypeptide(L)' 'MIPRALTIAGSDSSGGAGIQADLKTFTVFRVYGMSA' A
#
# COMPACT_ATOMS: atom_id res chain seq x y z
N MET A 1 -3.95 12.56 13.92
CA MET A 1 -3.44 12.77 12.54
C MET A 1 -3.07 11.41 11.98
N ILE A 2 -3.54 11.04 10.78
CA ILE A 2 -3.19 9.74 10.15
C ILE A 2 -1.97 9.97 9.26
N PRO A 3 -0.85 9.24 9.44
CA PRO A 3 0.32 9.36 8.58
C PRO A 3 -0.01 8.94 7.15
N ARG A 4 0.66 9.56 6.16
CA ARG A 4 0.51 9.25 4.74
C ARG A 4 1.77 8.57 4.23
N ALA A 5 1.61 7.48 3.49
CA ALA A 5 2.73 6.76 2.87
C ALA A 5 2.45 6.56 1.37
N LEU A 6 3.48 6.74 0.55
CA LEU A 6 3.47 6.50 -0.88
C LEU A 6 4.33 5.27 -1.19
N THR A 7 3.78 4.29 -1.90
CA THR A 7 4.57 3.21 -2.49
C THR A 7 4.84 3.48 -3.98
N ILE A 8 6.02 3.08 -4.45
CA ILE A 8 6.39 3.06 -5.86
C ILE A 8 6.76 1.61 -6.17
N ALA A 9 5.78 0.85 -6.65
CA ALA A 9 5.91 -0.57 -6.88
C ALA A 9 5.04 -0.99 -8.08
N GLY A 10 5.32 -2.17 -8.65
CA GLY A 10 4.50 -2.76 -9.69
C GLY A 10 3.16 -3.29 -9.16
N SER A 11 2.17 -3.40 -10.05
CA SER A 11 0.91 -4.08 -9.75
C SER A 11 1.06 -5.59 -9.86
N ASP A 12 0.67 -6.29 -8.81
CA ASP A 12 0.45 -7.74 -8.84
C ASP A 12 -1.05 -8.02 -8.86
N SER A 13 -1.58 -8.41 -10.03
CA SER A 13 -3.02 -8.65 -10.19
C SER A 13 -3.55 -9.85 -9.37
N SER A 14 -2.67 -10.71 -8.85
CA SER A 14 -3.07 -11.76 -7.90
C SER A 14 -3.32 -11.21 -6.48
N GLY A 15 -2.78 -10.03 -6.17
CA GLY A 15 -2.98 -9.32 -4.91
C GLY A 15 -2.13 -9.80 -3.74
N GLY A 16 -1.13 -10.64 -3.97
CA GLY A 16 -0.22 -11.18 -2.95
C GLY A 16 1.05 -10.36 -2.72
N ALA A 17 1.47 -9.58 -3.72
CA ALA A 17 2.66 -8.73 -3.69
C ALA A 17 2.36 -7.31 -4.23
N GLY A 18 3.41 -6.56 -4.56
CA GLY A 18 3.29 -5.25 -5.21
C GLY A 18 2.47 -4.22 -4.44
N ILE A 19 1.87 -3.27 -5.16
CA ILE A 19 1.05 -2.20 -4.56
C ILE A 19 -0.08 -2.75 -3.70
N GLN A 20 -0.61 -3.93 -4.03
CA GLN A 20 -1.70 -4.56 -3.29
C GLN A 20 -1.26 -4.98 -1.89
N ALA A 21 -0.07 -5.58 -1.76
CA ALA A 21 0.49 -5.96 -0.46
C ALA A 21 0.87 -4.72 0.37
N ASP A 22 1.42 -3.69 -0.26
CA ASP A 22 1.81 -2.44 0.40
C ASP A 22 0.58 -1.73 1.00
N LEU A 23 -0.48 -1.54 0.20
CA LEU A 23 -1.70 -0.84 0.63
C LEU A 23 -2.45 -1.63 1.73
N LYS A 24 -2.48 -2.96 1.65
CA LYS A 24 -3.02 -3.81 2.73
C LYS A 24 -2.21 -3.61 4.01
N THR A 25 -0.88 -3.57 3.90
CA THR A 25 0.02 -3.36 5.04
C THR A 25 -0.19 -1.98 5.66
N PHE A 26 -0.26 -0.91 4.86
CA PHE A 26 -0.55 0.44 5.34
C PHE A 26 -1.89 0.52 6.08
N THR A 27 -2.92 -0.16 5.57
CA THR A 27 -4.23 -0.23 6.22
C THR A 27 -4.14 -0.88 7.61
N VAL A 28 -3.42 -2.00 7.74
CA VAL A 28 -3.20 -2.69 9.03
C VAL A 28 -2.49 -1.78 10.04
N PHE A 29 -1.53 -0.98 9.58
CA PHE A 29 -0.80 -0.02 10.42
C PHE A 29 -1.48 1.34 10.60
N ARG A 30 -2.74 1.49 10.19
CA ARG A 30 -3.50 2.75 10.28
C ARG A 30 -2.81 3.92 9.57
N VAL A 31 -2.26 3.66 8.40
CA VAL A 31 -1.61 4.61 7.50
C VAL A 31 -2.49 4.83 6.27
N TYR A 32 -2.63 6.07 5.81
CA TYR A 32 -3.27 6.36 4.52
C TYR A 32 -2.29 6.07 3.39
N GLY A 33 -2.51 4.95 2.71
CA GLY A 33 -1.69 4.47 1.59
C GLY A 33 -2.02 5.13 0.26
N MET A 34 -0.99 5.42 -0.54
CA MET A 34 -1.07 5.94 -1.90
C MET A 34 -0.07 5.19 -2.79
N SER A 35 -0.29 5.17 -4.10
CA SER A 35 0.65 4.62 -5.09
C SER A 35 0.92 5.60 -6.22
N ALA A 36 2.12 5.57 -6.80
CA ALA A 36 2.51 6.30 -8.02
C ALA A 36 2.92 5.33 -9.13
#